data_AF-A0A3T0W4A7-F1
#
_entry.id   AF-A0A3T0W4A7-F1
#
_cell.length_a   1.000
_cell.length_b   1.000
_cell.length_c   1.000
_cell.angle_alpha   90.00
_cell.angle_beta   90.00
_cell.angle_gamma   90.00
#
_symmetry.space_group_name_H-M   'P 1'
#
loop_
_entity.id
_entity.type
_entity.pdbx_description
1 polymer ?
#
loop_
_entity_poly.entity_id
_entity_poly.type
_entity_poly.pdbx_seq_one_letter_code
_entity_poly.pdbx_strand_id
1 'polypeptide(L)'
;MYKVIKMTPLVIALSSASGWAQGDRETATPINDFSAADVAHIHADTEYKADAMHSNRQITPKSELPFASRAFMSFSNALSTSSSCPDEVFSHLSGSVFLEAIRNHGKVCIDTLFNDNPETLTLGAYTDANFATVINELNTRLVNYDGQTDVTYLSDLFYWLKAYSYYDFRRFVNPTTQQAMVSTINTLYANEHFFDKTETNAQLIRSATGIIKNAQIGQFLVPLTLGLLARYDESYEQINDWGRSATPLFWQVLNDCAVIQAVVRNSIHTI
;
A
#
# COMPACT_ATOMS: atom_id res chain seq x y z
N MET A 1 24.35 31.72 -2.62
CA MET A 1 24.62 31.13 -1.28
C MET A 1 23.69 29.94 -1.10
N TYR A 2 24.22 28.71 -1.22
CA TYR A 2 23.42 27.50 -1.00
C TYR A 2 23.43 27.16 0.49
N LYS A 3 22.23 27.06 1.08
CA LYS A 3 22.04 26.72 2.49
C LYS A 3 22.20 25.21 2.63
N VAL A 4 23.32 24.77 3.18
CA VAL A 4 23.56 23.36 3.52
C VAL A 4 22.62 22.98 4.65
N ILE A 5 21.57 22.22 4.35
CA ILE A 5 20.69 21.64 5.36
C ILE A 5 21.44 20.46 5.99
N LYS A 6 21.82 20.59 7.25
CA LYS A 6 22.34 19.46 8.03
C LYS A 6 21.19 18.46 8.22
N MET A 7 21.21 17.36 7.48
CA MET A 7 20.36 16.21 7.76
C MET A 7 20.91 15.51 9.01
N THR A 8 20.25 15.69 10.15
CA THR A 8 20.44 14.84 11.33
C THR A 8 20.04 13.41 10.94
N PRO A 9 20.86 12.38 11.23
CA PRO A 9 20.46 11.01 10.98
C PRO A 9 19.29 10.66 11.91
N LEU A 10 18.08 10.66 11.35
CA LEU A 10 16.92 10.08 11.99
C LEU A 10 17.05 8.56 11.83
N VAL A 11 17.55 7.90 12.89
CA VAL A 11 17.56 6.44 12.98
C VAL A 11 16.14 6.00 13.32
N ILE A 12 15.32 5.77 12.28
CA ILE A 12 14.05 5.07 12.46
C ILE A 12 14.41 3.59 12.61
N ALA A 13 14.35 3.08 13.83
CA ALA A 13 14.35 1.64 14.06
C ALA A 13 13.03 1.08 13.50
N LEU A 14 13.03 0.70 12.23
CA LEU A 14 11.99 -0.14 11.62
C LEU A 14 12.11 -1.57 12.19
N SER A 15 11.95 -1.73 13.50
CA SER A 15 11.97 -3.03 14.17
C SER A 15 10.56 -3.63 14.26
N SER A 16 9.90 -3.81 13.11
CA SER A 16 8.69 -4.63 13.00
C SER A 16 8.34 -4.93 11.55
N ALA A 17 9.21 -5.68 10.85
CA ALA A 17 8.86 -6.20 9.54
C ALA A 17 9.50 -7.56 9.20
N SER A 18 9.41 -8.54 10.10
CA SER A 18 9.64 -9.97 9.76
C SER A 18 8.35 -10.75 9.47
N GLY A 19 7.17 -10.08 9.45
CA GLY A 19 5.88 -10.71 9.12
C GLY A 19 5.31 -10.43 7.72
N TRP A 20 5.94 -9.56 6.93
CA TRP A 20 5.35 -9.07 5.66
C TRP A 20 5.76 -9.93 4.45
N ALA A 21 5.29 -11.18 4.44
CA ALA A 21 5.22 -12.01 3.24
C ALA A 21 4.00 -12.96 3.19
N GLN A 22 3.13 -12.95 4.20
CA GLN A 22 1.95 -13.82 4.26
C GLN A 22 0.69 -12.98 4.42
N GLY A 23 0.19 -12.48 3.30
CA GLY A 23 -1.03 -11.70 3.31
C GLY A 23 -1.61 -11.41 1.95
N ASP A 24 -1.30 -12.23 0.93
CA ASP A 24 -2.05 -12.34 -0.32
C ASP A 24 -1.92 -13.80 -0.83
N ARG A 25 -2.68 -14.70 -0.16
CA ARG A 25 -3.21 -16.01 -0.58
C ARG A 25 -2.25 -17.14 -1.05
N GLU A 26 -1.79 -17.99 -0.12
CA GLU A 26 -1.46 -19.41 -0.38
C GLU A 26 -1.62 -20.26 0.91
N THR A 27 -2.10 -21.50 0.73
CA THR A 27 -2.44 -22.58 1.68
C THR A 27 -1.99 -22.50 3.15
N ALA A 28 -2.95 -22.78 4.04
CA ALA A 28 -2.78 -22.94 5.49
C ALA A 28 -1.66 -23.93 5.87
N THR A 29 -0.69 -23.44 6.65
CA THR A 29 -0.01 -24.23 7.67
C THR A 29 -0.16 -23.48 9.01
N PRO A 30 -0.55 -24.15 10.10
CA PRO A 30 -0.71 -23.47 11.38
C PRO A 30 0.66 -23.25 12.02
N ILE A 31 1.03 -21.99 12.21
CA ILE A 31 2.12 -21.61 13.11
C ILE A 31 1.47 -21.43 14.49
N ASN A 32 1.61 -22.45 15.34
CA ASN A 32 1.39 -22.29 16.77
C ASN A 32 2.71 -21.87 17.42
N ASP A 33 2.56 -21.07 18.48
CA ASP A 33 3.54 -20.75 19.52
C ASP A 33 4.50 -19.57 19.27
N PHE A 34 4.03 -18.37 19.66
CA PHE A 34 4.89 -17.34 20.23
C PHE A 34 4.33 -16.95 21.60
N SER A 35 5.05 -17.37 22.65
CA SER A 35 4.82 -16.90 24.01
C SER A 35 5.10 -15.40 24.10
N ALA A 36 4.19 -14.66 24.73
CA ALA A 36 4.23 -13.20 24.92
C ALA A 36 5.30 -12.71 25.92
N ALA A 37 6.50 -13.28 25.92
CA ALA A 37 7.54 -12.98 26.91
C ALA A 37 8.83 -12.32 26.37
N ASP A 38 9.04 -12.25 25.04
CA ASP A 38 10.31 -11.77 24.47
C ASP A 38 10.16 -10.56 23.53
N VAL A 39 9.55 -9.48 24.03
CA VAL A 39 9.74 -8.14 23.45
C VAL A 39 10.39 -7.26 24.50
N ALA A 40 11.69 -7.46 24.71
CA ALA A 40 12.53 -6.51 25.42
C ALA A 40 12.80 -5.33 24.49
N HIS A 41 12.28 -4.14 24.85
CA HIS A 41 12.64 -2.89 24.20
C HIS A 41 14.14 -2.64 24.38
N ILE A 42 14.91 -2.69 23.29
CA ILE A 42 16.33 -2.34 23.32
C ILE A 42 16.43 -0.82 23.50
N HIS A 43 16.77 -0.39 24.71
CA HIS A 43 17.27 0.95 24.95
C HIS A 43 18.67 1.09 24.34
N ALA A 44 18.87 2.17 23.61
CA ALA A 44 20.14 2.53 23.00
C ALA A 44 21.20 2.72 24.08
N ASP A 45 22.19 1.83 24.12
CA ASP A 45 23.55 2.11 24.56
C ASP A 45 24.47 1.01 24.04
N THR A 46 25.67 1.41 23.61
CA THR A 46 26.84 0.63 23.14
C THR A 46 27.01 0.42 21.62
N GLU A 47 27.90 1.26 21.08
CA GLU A 47 28.95 0.96 20.08
C GLU A 47 28.77 -0.26 19.17
N TYR A 48 28.30 -0.01 17.95
CA TYR A 48 28.19 -0.98 16.86
C TYR A 48 29.58 -1.45 16.39
N LYS A 49 29.92 -2.73 16.63
CA LYS A 49 31.02 -3.43 15.95
C LYS A 49 30.46 -4.43 14.95
N ALA A 50 30.93 -4.35 13.71
CA ALA A 50 30.53 -5.28 12.64
C ALA A 50 31.37 -6.56 12.73
N ASP A 51 30.76 -7.67 13.15
CA ASP A 51 31.36 -9.00 13.04
C ASP A 51 30.93 -9.69 11.74
N ALA A 52 31.91 -10.27 11.05
CA ALA A 52 31.75 -10.97 9.79
C ALA A 52 30.97 -12.29 9.96
N MET A 53 29.86 -12.44 9.23
CA MET A 53 29.12 -13.70 9.14
C MET A 53 29.90 -14.74 8.30
N HIS A 54 30.45 -15.76 8.96
CA HIS A 54 30.74 -17.04 8.33
C HIS A 54 29.53 -17.97 8.49
N SER A 55 28.86 -18.28 7.38
CA SER A 55 27.74 -19.24 7.31
C SER A 55 28.27 -20.65 7.09
N ASN A 56 28.17 -21.51 8.10
CA ASN A 56 28.34 -22.96 7.96
C ASN A 56 27.08 -23.65 8.51
N ARG A 57 26.14 -23.96 7.61
CA ARG A 57 24.86 -24.60 7.97
C ARG A 57 24.91 -26.07 7.56
N GLN A 58 25.13 -26.95 8.55
CA GLN A 58 24.93 -28.39 8.39
C GLN A 58 23.43 -28.71 8.38
N ILE A 59 23.03 -29.59 7.46
CA ILE A 59 21.67 -30.09 7.28
C ILE A 59 21.54 -31.39 8.09
N THR A 60 20.59 -31.44 9.03
CA THR A 60 20.14 -32.67 9.68
C THR A 60 18.75 -33.07 9.17
N PRO A 61 18.50 -34.37 8.91
CA PRO A 61 17.22 -34.84 8.38
C PRO A 61 16.14 -34.96 9.48
N LYS A 62 14.91 -34.51 9.15
CA LYS A 62 13.71 -34.53 10.00
C LYS A 62 13.09 -35.92 10.10
N SER A 63 12.78 -36.34 11.33
CA SER A 63 11.90 -37.46 11.67
C SER A 63 10.43 -37.06 11.54
N GLU A 64 9.62 -37.92 10.92
CA GLU A 64 8.16 -37.79 10.81
C GLU A 64 7.46 -38.13 12.14
N LEU A 65 6.35 -37.45 12.42
CA LEU A 65 5.41 -37.79 13.50
C LEU A 65 3.97 -37.71 12.99
N PRO A 66 3.04 -38.50 13.57
CA PRO A 66 1.70 -38.70 13.03
C PRO A 66 0.73 -37.57 13.42
N PHE A 67 -0.03 -37.08 12.45
CA PHE A 67 -1.09 -36.09 12.62
C PHE A 67 -2.41 -36.77 13.03
N ALA A 68 -2.96 -36.39 14.18
CA ALA A 68 -4.34 -36.70 14.58
C ALA A 68 -5.20 -35.44 14.38
N SER A 69 -6.19 -35.54 13.49
CA SER A 69 -7.11 -34.44 13.15
C SER A 69 -8.15 -34.21 14.26
N ARG A 70 -8.12 -33.03 14.90
CA ARG A 70 -9.26 -32.50 15.68
C ARG A 70 -10.03 -31.50 14.83
N ALA A 71 -11.35 -31.72 14.74
CA ALA A 71 -12.28 -30.82 14.08
C ALA A 71 -12.35 -29.48 14.84
N PHE A 72 -12.11 -28.38 14.12
CA PHE A 72 -12.35 -27.03 14.61
C PHE A 72 -13.77 -26.61 14.25
N MET A 73 -14.54 -26.18 15.26
CA MET A 73 -15.82 -25.50 15.09
C MET A 73 -15.59 -24.14 14.42
N SER A 74 -16.34 -23.90 13.35
CA SER A 74 -16.34 -22.66 12.58
C SER A 74 -17.00 -21.54 13.39
N PHE A 75 -16.29 -20.44 13.61
CA PHE A 75 -16.89 -19.19 14.07
C PHE A 75 -17.67 -18.56 12.92
N SER A 76 -18.98 -18.47 13.08
CA SER A 76 -19.88 -17.78 12.17
C SER A 76 -19.65 -16.26 12.27
N ASN A 77 -18.77 -15.73 11.43
CA ASN A 77 -18.86 -14.31 11.06
C ASN A 77 -20.20 -14.14 10.33
N ALA A 78 -21.02 -13.22 10.83
CA ALA A 78 -22.27 -12.85 10.19
C ALA A 78 -22.01 -12.57 8.71
N LEU A 79 -22.56 -13.44 7.84
CA LEU A 79 -22.65 -13.18 6.41
C LEU A 79 -23.41 -11.86 6.26
N SER A 80 -22.69 -10.78 5.96
CA SER A 80 -23.24 -9.81 5.03
C SER A 80 -23.65 -10.64 3.81
N THR A 81 -24.92 -10.57 3.43
CA THR A 81 -25.40 -11.10 2.15
C THR A 81 -24.40 -10.63 1.10
N SER A 82 -23.63 -11.56 0.53
CA SER A 82 -22.62 -11.24 -0.46
C SER A 82 -23.32 -10.47 -1.57
N SER A 83 -23.14 -9.15 -1.62
CA SER A 83 -23.56 -8.36 -2.76
C SER A 83 -22.68 -8.84 -3.91
N SER A 84 -23.14 -9.84 -4.63
CA SER A 84 -22.43 -10.38 -5.78
C SER A 84 -22.21 -9.22 -6.76
N CYS A 85 -20.98 -9.04 -7.20
CA CYS A 85 -20.71 -8.07 -8.26
C CYS A 85 -21.48 -8.50 -9.52
N PRO A 86 -22.34 -7.65 -10.11
CA PRO A 86 -22.95 -7.97 -11.39
C PRO A 86 -21.85 -8.14 -12.46
N ASP A 87 -21.97 -9.18 -13.29
CA ASP A 87 -20.97 -9.54 -14.30
C ASP A 87 -20.65 -8.42 -15.29
N GLU A 88 -21.51 -7.38 -15.40
CA GLU A 88 -21.37 -6.28 -16.35
C GLU A 88 -21.32 -4.90 -15.68
N VAL A 89 -21.04 -4.82 -14.38
CA VAL A 89 -21.19 -3.58 -13.60
C VAL A 89 -20.40 -2.38 -14.15
N PHE A 90 -19.25 -2.62 -14.77
CA PHE A 90 -18.41 -1.57 -15.37
C PHE A 90 -18.39 -1.63 -16.89
N SER A 91 -19.12 -2.58 -17.49
CA SER A 91 -19.23 -2.71 -18.94
C SER A 91 -19.84 -1.43 -19.51
N HIS A 92 -19.10 -0.78 -20.41
CA HIS A 92 -19.58 0.38 -21.18
C HIS A 92 -19.99 1.61 -20.34
N LEU A 93 -19.61 1.68 -19.06
CA LEU A 93 -19.89 2.85 -18.22
C LEU A 93 -18.83 3.93 -18.42
N SER A 94 -19.27 5.19 -18.34
CA SER A 94 -18.37 6.35 -18.35
C SER A 94 -18.92 7.52 -17.53
N GLY A 95 -18.03 8.47 -17.20
CA GLY A 95 -18.41 9.72 -16.53
C GLY A 95 -19.07 9.50 -15.17
N SER A 96 -20.14 10.25 -14.88
CA SER A 96 -20.84 10.17 -13.60
C SER A 96 -21.49 8.81 -13.33
N VAL A 97 -21.96 8.10 -14.37
CA VAL A 97 -22.56 6.78 -14.21
C VAL A 97 -21.52 5.75 -13.76
N PHE A 98 -20.29 5.88 -14.26
CA PHE A 98 -19.17 5.06 -13.82
C PHE A 98 -18.78 5.33 -12.35
N LEU A 99 -18.73 6.60 -11.95
CA LEU A 99 -18.47 6.99 -10.56
C LEU A 99 -19.56 6.47 -9.61
N GLU A 100 -20.82 6.55 -10.03
CA GLU A 100 -21.95 6.03 -9.27
C GLU A 100 -21.89 4.49 -9.13
N ALA A 101 -21.44 3.79 -10.17
CA ALA A 101 -21.20 2.35 -10.09
C ALA A 101 -20.08 2.02 -9.09
N ILE A 102 -18.98 2.77 -9.08
CA ILE A 102 -17.94 2.64 -8.05
C ILE A 102 -18.51 2.92 -6.66
N ARG A 103 -19.35 3.94 -6.49
CA ARG A 103 -19.96 4.25 -5.19
C ARG A 103 -20.89 3.14 -4.68
N ASN A 104 -21.68 2.55 -5.57
CA ASN A 104 -22.70 1.57 -5.19
C ASN A 104 -22.16 0.16 -5.02
N HIS A 105 -21.08 -0.19 -5.75
CA HIS A 105 -20.54 -1.54 -5.76
C HIS A 105 -19.13 -1.65 -5.17
N GLY A 106 -18.40 -0.53 -5.12
CA GLY A 106 -17.16 -0.34 -4.39
C GLY A 106 -16.12 -1.41 -4.60
N LYS A 107 -15.38 -1.68 -3.53
CA LYS A 107 -14.33 -2.70 -3.45
C LYS A 107 -14.76 -4.06 -4.00
N VAL A 108 -15.99 -4.52 -3.73
CA VAL A 108 -16.42 -5.88 -4.09
C VAL A 108 -16.37 -6.08 -5.61
N CYS A 109 -16.81 -5.09 -6.39
CA CYS A 109 -16.74 -5.17 -7.84
C CYS A 109 -15.36 -4.85 -8.41
N ILE A 110 -14.57 -4.01 -7.72
CA ILE A 110 -13.18 -3.78 -8.11
C ILE A 110 -12.33 -5.05 -7.88
N ASP A 111 -12.63 -5.86 -6.85
CA ASP A 111 -11.98 -7.15 -6.62
C ASP A 111 -12.20 -8.12 -7.80
N THR A 112 -13.38 -8.11 -8.44
CA THR A 112 -13.66 -8.89 -9.66
C THR A 112 -12.75 -8.44 -10.82
N LEU A 113 -12.51 -7.13 -10.95
CA LEU A 113 -11.55 -6.60 -11.94
C LEU A 113 -10.11 -7.05 -11.66
N PHE A 114 -9.75 -7.36 -10.40
CA PHE A 114 -8.41 -7.85 -10.03
C PHE A 114 -8.24 -9.35 -10.22
N ASN A 115 -9.25 -10.14 -9.85
CA ASN A 115 -9.13 -11.59 -9.71
C ASN A 115 -9.58 -12.33 -10.97
N ASP A 116 -10.73 -11.95 -11.52
CA ASP A 116 -11.36 -12.69 -12.60
C ASP A 116 -10.92 -12.18 -13.98
N ASN A 117 -10.52 -10.90 -14.05
CA ASN A 117 -9.90 -10.22 -15.20
C ASN A 117 -10.53 -10.52 -16.58
N PRO A 118 -11.87 -10.60 -16.75
CA PRO A 118 -12.41 -10.75 -18.10
C PRO A 118 -12.06 -9.48 -18.90
N GLU A 119 -11.29 -9.64 -19.99
CA GLU A 119 -10.71 -8.54 -20.76
C GLU A 119 -11.77 -7.52 -21.20
N THR A 120 -12.99 -7.96 -21.48
CA THR A 120 -14.12 -7.09 -21.84
C THR A 120 -14.52 -6.12 -20.71
N LEU A 121 -14.62 -6.60 -19.47
CA LEU A 121 -14.91 -5.73 -18.31
C LEU A 121 -13.74 -4.80 -18.06
N THR A 122 -12.52 -5.33 -18.15
CA THR A 122 -11.33 -4.54 -17.92
C THR A 122 -11.17 -3.42 -18.94
N LEU A 123 -11.31 -3.70 -20.24
CA LEU A 123 -11.21 -2.68 -21.28
C LEU A 123 -12.38 -1.69 -21.25
N GLY A 124 -13.56 -2.12 -20.78
CA GLY A 124 -14.69 -1.22 -20.54
C GLY A 124 -14.45 -0.28 -19.35
N ALA A 125 -13.85 -0.79 -18.27
CA ALA A 125 -13.57 -0.03 -17.06
C ALA A 125 -12.34 0.88 -17.21
N TYR A 126 -11.21 0.35 -17.69
CA TYR A 126 -9.90 1.02 -17.75
C TYR A 126 -9.70 1.76 -19.08
N THR A 127 -10.54 2.77 -19.31
CA THR A 127 -10.37 3.72 -20.41
C THR A 127 -9.69 5.00 -19.93
N ASP A 128 -9.03 5.74 -20.82
CA ASP A 128 -8.46 7.06 -20.50
C ASP A 128 -9.53 8.03 -19.98
N ALA A 129 -10.76 7.94 -20.51
CA ALA A 129 -11.90 8.74 -20.07
C ALA A 129 -12.31 8.42 -18.62
N ASN A 130 -12.35 7.14 -18.25
CA ASN A 130 -12.67 6.72 -16.89
C ASN A 130 -11.52 7.03 -15.92
N PHE A 131 -10.27 6.88 -16.34
CA PHE A 131 -9.12 7.33 -15.57
C PHE A 131 -9.19 8.82 -15.27
N ALA A 132 -9.41 9.67 -16.29
CA ALA A 132 -9.57 11.11 -16.10
C ALA A 132 -10.76 11.46 -15.20
N THR A 133 -11.88 10.73 -15.35
CA THR A 133 -13.07 10.88 -14.50
C THR A 133 -12.75 10.61 -13.03
N VAL A 134 -12.07 9.49 -12.72
CA VAL A 134 -11.68 9.12 -11.36
C VAL A 134 -10.68 10.12 -10.77
N ILE A 135 -9.68 10.54 -11.54
CA ILE A 135 -8.69 11.55 -11.10
C ILE A 135 -9.37 12.88 -10.78
N ASN A 136 -10.29 13.36 -11.62
CA ASN A 136 -10.99 14.62 -11.39
C ASN A 136 -11.90 14.55 -10.16
N GLU A 137 -12.61 13.44 -9.97
CA GLU A 137 -13.45 13.21 -8.80
C GLU A 137 -12.63 13.20 -7.50
N LEU A 138 -11.53 12.44 -7.48
CA LEU A 138 -10.61 12.41 -6.34
C LEU A 138 -10.11 13.81 -6.02
N ASN A 139 -9.54 14.54 -6.98
CA ASN A 139 -9.00 15.87 -6.72
C ASN A 139 -10.07 16.86 -6.22
N THR A 140 -11.28 16.80 -6.77
CA THR A 140 -12.40 17.67 -6.35
C THR A 140 -12.78 17.42 -4.89
N ARG A 141 -12.87 16.15 -4.48
CA ARG A 141 -13.25 15.79 -3.10
C ARG A 141 -12.12 15.98 -2.11
N LEU A 142 -10.89 15.62 -2.49
CA LEU A 142 -9.71 15.71 -1.60
C LEU A 142 -9.39 17.16 -1.21
N VAL A 143 -9.68 18.15 -2.06
CA VAL A 143 -9.53 19.57 -1.71
C VAL A 143 -10.44 19.95 -0.52
N ASN A 144 -11.63 19.35 -0.42
CA ASN A 144 -12.63 19.66 0.61
C ASN A 144 -12.79 18.54 1.64
N TYR A 145 -11.87 17.58 1.68
CA TYR A 145 -11.91 16.47 2.61
C TYR A 145 -11.75 16.99 4.05
N ASP A 146 -12.63 16.55 4.94
CA ASP A 146 -12.76 17.01 6.33
C ASP A 146 -12.29 15.97 7.37
N GLY A 147 -11.60 14.91 6.90
CA GLY A 147 -11.14 13.82 7.75
C GLY A 147 -12.14 12.67 7.93
N GLN A 148 -13.40 12.80 7.50
CA GLN A 148 -14.46 11.81 7.79
C GLN A 148 -15.40 11.53 6.61
N THR A 149 -15.74 12.54 5.82
CA THR A 149 -16.76 12.44 4.77
C THR A 149 -16.24 11.64 3.57
N ASP A 150 -17.10 10.76 3.04
CA ASP A 150 -16.87 9.94 1.84
C ASP A 150 -15.62 9.03 1.88
N VAL A 151 -15.04 8.74 3.05
CA VAL A 151 -13.78 7.97 3.15
C VAL A 151 -13.87 6.62 2.44
N THR A 152 -14.98 5.89 2.60
CA THR A 152 -15.19 4.62 1.88
C THR A 152 -15.15 4.81 0.37
N TYR A 153 -15.88 5.79 -0.15
CA TYR A 153 -15.94 6.06 -1.59
C TYR A 153 -14.58 6.54 -2.13
N LEU A 154 -13.89 7.43 -1.42
CA LEU A 154 -12.53 7.86 -1.78
C LEU A 154 -11.55 6.67 -1.78
N SER A 155 -11.67 5.79 -0.79
CA SER A 155 -10.87 4.56 -0.72
C SER A 155 -11.16 3.63 -1.89
N ASP A 156 -12.42 3.49 -2.30
CA ASP A 156 -12.81 2.70 -3.48
C ASP A 156 -12.25 3.30 -4.77
N LEU A 157 -12.24 4.63 -4.94
CA LEU A 157 -11.62 5.29 -6.09
C LEU A 157 -10.11 5.05 -6.13
N PHE A 158 -9.41 5.15 -4.99
CA PHE A 158 -7.99 4.79 -4.93
C PHE A 158 -7.74 3.30 -5.16
N TYR A 159 -8.63 2.44 -4.68
CA TYR A 159 -8.56 1.01 -4.92
C TYR A 159 -8.74 0.67 -6.40
N TRP A 160 -9.63 1.39 -7.09
CA TRP A 160 -9.75 1.32 -8.54
C TRP A 160 -8.46 1.76 -9.25
N LEU A 161 -7.82 2.86 -8.82
CA LEU A 161 -6.52 3.28 -9.38
C LEU A 161 -5.41 2.25 -9.13
N LYS A 162 -5.44 1.56 -7.99
CA LYS A 162 -4.53 0.44 -7.69
C LYS A 162 -4.72 -0.70 -8.70
N ALA A 163 -5.97 -1.00 -9.04
CA ALA A 163 -6.37 -2.04 -10.00
C ALA A 163 -5.96 -1.69 -11.43
N TYR A 164 -6.29 -0.47 -11.85
CA TYR A 164 -5.85 0.13 -13.11
C TYR A 164 -4.33 0.03 -13.29
N SER A 165 -3.58 0.38 -12.25
CA SER A 165 -2.10 0.38 -12.27
C SER A 165 -1.48 -1.02 -12.17
N TYR A 166 -2.25 -2.04 -11.81
CA TYR A 166 -1.77 -3.42 -11.68
C TYR A 166 -1.98 -4.24 -12.96
N TYR A 167 -3.09 -4.01 -13.65
CA TYR A 167 -3.56 -4.84 -14.76
C TYR A 167 -2.53 -5.03 -15.89
N ASP A 168 -2.49 -6.25 -16.43
CA ASP A 168 -1.69 -6.67 -17.60
C ASP A 168 -0.26 -6.11 -17.56
N PHE A 169 0.46 -6.42 -16.48
CA PHE A 169 1.82 -5.96 -16.24
C PHE A 169 1.99 -4.43 -16.32
N ARG A 170 1.00 -3.70 -15.80
CA ARG A 170 0.95 -2.23 -15.79
C ARG A 170 0.74 -1.62 -17.17
N ARG A 171 -0.02 -2.29 -18.06
CA ARG A 171 -0.28 -1.85 -19.45
C ARG A 171 -0.67 -0.38 -19.57
N PHE A 172 -1.43 0.13 -18.60
CA PHE A 172 -1.97 1.49 -18.62
C PHE A 172 -1.11 2.53 -17.87
N VAL A 173 -0.02 2.10 -17.24
CA VAL A 173 0.91 2.98 -16.54
C VAL A 173 1.86 3.60 -17.56
N ASN A 174 1.83 4.93 -17.64
CA ASN A 174 2.65 5.74 -18.52
C ASN A 174 2.95 7.09 -17.84
N PRO A 175 3.85 7.94 -18.38
CA PRO A 175 4.22 9.19 -17.72
C PRO A 175 3.03 10.11 -17.37
N THR A 176 2.01 10.15 -18.23
CA THR A 176 0.81 10.98 -18.02
C THR A 176 -0.04 10.45 -16.87
N THR A 177 -0.30 9.14 -16.83
CA THR A 177 -1.10 8.51 -15.76
C THR A 177 -0.35 8.55 -14.43
N GLN A 178 0.97 8.36 -14.44
CA GLN A 178 1.85 8.54 -13.28
C GLN A 178 1.78 9.95 -12.71
N GLN A 179 1.91 10.98 -13.56
CA GLN A 179 1.84 12.37 -13.12
C GLN A 179 0.47 12.69 -12.49
N ALA A 180 -0.62 12.21 -13.09
CA ALA A 180 -1.97 12.41 -12.55
C ALA A 180 -2.16 11.73 -11.18
N MET A 181 -1.66 10.50 -11.01
CA MET A 181 -1.70 9.79 -9.74
C MET A 181 -0.84 10.47 -8.66
N VAL A 182 0.37 10.92 -9.00
CA VAL A 182 1.23 11.71 -8.10
C VAL A 182 0.54 13.00 -7.68
N SER A 183 -0.04 13.74 -8.63
CA SER A 183 -0.77 14.96 -8.35
C SER A 183 -1.91 14.71 -7.38
N THR A 184 -2.67 13.62 -7.57
CA THR A 184 -3.80 13.26 -6.72
C THR A 184 -3.37 12.91 -5.29
N ILE A 185 -2.29 12.14 -5.12
CA ILE A 185 -1.71 11.88 -3.79
C ILE A 185 -1.24 13.19 -3.14
N ASN A 186 -0.61 14.10 -3.90
CA ASN A 186 -0.19 15.39 -3.39
C ASN A 186 -1.36 16.28 -2.99
N THR A 187 -2.51 16.21 -3.69
CA THR A 187 -3.75 16.91 -3.29
C THR A 187 -4.23 16.40 -1.93
N LEU A 188 -4.26 15.08 -1.72
CA LEU A 188 -4.59 14.48 -0.43
C LEU A 188 -3.60 14.93 0.66
N TYR A 189 -2.30 14.90 0.40
CA TYR A 189 -1.27 15.34 1.36
C TYR A 189 -1.33 16.84 1.72
N ALA A 190 -1.72 17.69 0.76
CA ALA A 190 -1.85 19.12 0.97
C ALA A 190 -3.05 19.49 1.85
N ASN A 191 -4.03 18.60 1.99
CA ASN A 191 -5.17 18.76 2.89
C ASN A 191 -4.71 18.60 4.36
N GLU A 192 -5.17 19.47 5.25
CA GLU A 192 -4.77 19.45 6.67
C GLU A 192 -5.17 18.16 7.39
N HIS A 193 -6.30 17.56 6.99
CA HIS A 193 -6.83 16.31 7.52
C HIS A 193 -6.03 15.07 7.08
N PHE A 194 -5.05 15.20 6.17
CA PHE A 194 -4.12 14.11 5.88
C PHE A 194 -3.45 13.57 7.15
N PHE A 195 -3.19 14.44 8.11
CA PHE A 195 -2.46 14.10 9.34
C PHE A 195 -3.36 13.72 10.50
N ASP A 196 -4.67 13.58 10.26
CA ASP A 196 -5.61 13.19 11.30
C ASP A 196 -5.27 11.79 11.83
N LYS A 197 -5.14 11.72 13.15
CA LYS A 197 -4.84 10.50 13.91
C LYS A 197 -6.13 9.73 14.19
N THR A 198 -6.80 9.29 13.12
CA THR A 198 -8.02 8.48 13.19
C THR A 198 -7.90 7.23 12.33
N GLU A 199 -8.59 6.15 12.70
CA GLU A 199 -8.60 4.90 11.93
C GLU A 199 -9.20 5.11 10.54
N THR A 200 -10.28 5.89 10.46
CA THR A 200 -10.95 6.25 9.21
C THR A 200 -9.97 6.94 8.25
N ASN A 201 -9.20 7.92 8.72
CA ASN A 201 -8.21 8.59 7.89
C ASN A 201 -7.05 7.66 7.50
N ALA A 202 -6.59 6.79 8.41
CA ALA A 202 -5.58 5.78 8.09
C ALA A 202 -6.03 4.86 6.93
N GLN A 203 -7.29 4.43 6.90
CA GLN A 203 -7.84 3.62 5.80
C GLN A 203 -7.77 4.33 4.45
N LEU A 204 -8.10 5.63 4.40
CA LEU A 204 -7.97 6.43 3.18
C LEU A 204 -6.50 6.53 2.74
N ILE A 205 -5.59 6.85 3.67
CA ILE A 205 -4.16 6.94 3.39
C ILE A 205 -3.64 5.61 2.84
N ARG A 206 -4.02 4.49 3.45
CA ARG A 206 -3.63 3.15 3.01
C ARG A 206 -4.06 2.86 1.58
N SER A 207 -5.28 3.28 1.23
CA SER A 207 -5.80 3.11 -0.12
C SER A 207 -5.01 3.96 -1.11
N ALA A 208 -4.75 5.22 -0.76
CA ALA A 208 -3.97 6.14 -1.58
C ALA A 208 -2.51 5.69 -1.77
N THR A 209 -1.82 5.28 -0.70
CA THR A 209 -0.42 4.83 -0.77
C THR A 209 -0.29 3.44 -1.38
N GLY A 210 -1.38 2.65 -1.39
CA GLY A 210 -1.45 1.34 -2.02
C GLY A 210 -1.19 1.34 -3.53
N ILE A 211 -1.33 2.49 -4.21
CA ILE A 211 -1.09 2.61 -5.65
C ILE A 211 0.39 2.75 -6.01
N ILE A 212 1.25 3.20 -5.07
CA ILE A 212 2.61 3.70 -5.36
C ILE A 212 3.47 2.66 -6.09
N LYS A 213 3.49 1.42 -5.59
CA LYS A 213 4.28 0.31 -6.14
C LYS A 213 3.81 -0.08 -7.54
N ASN A 214 2.50 -0.12 -7.77
CA ASN A 214 1.94 -0.56 -9.04
C ASN A 214 2.08 0.54 -10.10
N ALA A 215 1.89 1.80 -9.72
CA ALA A 215 2.07 2.95 -10.60
C ALA A 215 3.54 3.33 -10.84
N GLN A 216 4.50 2.77 -10.08
CA GLN A 216 5.95 3.08 -10.18
C GLN A 216 6.25 4.57 -9.97
N ILE A 217 5.61 5.17 -8.95
CA ILE A 217 5.67 6.61 -8.68
C ILE A 217 6.43 6.97 -7.40
N GLY A 218 7.11 6.01 -6.74
CA GLY A 218 7.76 6.25 -5.46
C GLY A 218 8.82 7.36 -5.53
N GLN A 219 9.63 7.40 -6.59
CA GLN A 219 10.64 8.45 -6.76
C GLN A 219 10.06 9.88 -6.80
N PHE A 220 8.79 10.05 -7.18
CA PHE A 220 8.14 11.36 -7.24
C PHE A 220 7.54 11.81 -5.90
N LEU A 221 7.47 10.90 -4.91
CA LEU A 221 6.84 11.12 -3.60
C LEU A 221 7.86 11.33 -2.47
N VAL A 222 9.14 11.58 -2.80
CA VAL A 222 10.19 11.92 -1.82
C VAL A 222 9.82 13.12 -0.95
N PRO A 223 9.34 14.26 -1.49
CA PRO A 223 8.98 15.42 -0.66
C PRO A 223 7.86 15.10 0.34
N LEU A 224 6.85 14.35 -0.09
CA LEU A 224 5.75 13.89 0.75
C LEU A 224 6.28 13.00 1.87
N THR A 225 7.09 12.01 1.54
CA THR A 225 7.67 11.06 2.51
C THR A 225 8.49 11.77 3.57
N LEU A 226 9.34 12.73 3.18
CA LEU A 226 10.11 13.54 4.13
C LEU A 226 9.21 14.42 5.01
N GLY A 227 8.17 15.00 4.43
CA GLY A 227 7.21 15.82 5.18
C GLY A 227 6.39 15.02 6.19
N LEU A 228 6.00 13.79 5.83
CA LEU A 228 5.36 12.85 6.75
C LEU A 228 6.33 12.46 7.88
N LEU A 229 7.56 12.04 7.55
CA LEU A 229 8.58 11.69 8.54
C LEU A 229 8.88 12.82 9.53
N ALA A 230 8.86 14.07 9.07
CA ALA A 230 9.07 15.23 9.93
C ALA A 230 7.95 15.46 10.96
N ARG A 231 6.77 14.89 10.74
CA ARG A 231 5.60 14.99 11.62
C ARG A 231 5.30 13.70 12.36
N TYR A 232 5.87 12.58 11.91
CA TYR A 232 5.59 11.26 12.43
C TYR A 232 6.19 11.09 13.84
N ASP A 233 5.35 10.70 14.79
CA ASP A 233 5.69 10.48 16.20
C ASP A 233 4.96 9.23 16.73
N GLU A 234 5.25 8.86 17.98
CA GLU A 234 4.67 7.66 18.62
C GLU A 234 3.14 7.66 18.65
N SER A 235 2.49 8.82 18.67
CA SER A 235 1.03 8.87 18.75
C SER A 235 0.34 8.48 17.44
N TYR A 236 1.06 8.39 16.32
CA TYR A 236 0.52 7.73 15.10
C TYR A 236 0.43 6.22 15.26
N GLU A 237 1.38 5.59 15.96
CA GLU A 237 1.36 4.14 16.21
C GLU A 237 0.27 3.71 17.20
N GLN A 238 -0.27 4.66 17.96
CA GLN A 238 -1.43 4.44 18.84
C GLN A 238 -2.74 4.33 18.06
N ILE A 239 -2.75 4.70 16.78
CA ILE A 239 -3.91 4.58 15.90
C ILE A 239 -3.78 3.32 15.07
N ASN A 240 -4.80 2.45 15.15
CA ASN A 240 -4.80 1.21 14.38
C ASN A 240 -4.58 1.50 12.90
N ASP A 241 -3.72 0.70 12.28
CA ASP A 241 -3.34 0.75 10.87
C ASP A 241 -2.58 2.00 10.39
N TRP A 242 -2.31 3.04 11.17
CA TRP A 242 -1.65 4.25 10.64
C TRP A 242 -0.22 3.98 10.15
N GLY A 243 0.64 3.36 10.97
CA GLY A 243 1.99 2.97 10.54
C GLY A 243 2.00 2.03 9.33
N ARG A 244 1.02 1.11 9.27
CA ARG A 244 0.79 0.25 8.10
C ARG A 244 0.41 1.04 6.85
N SER A 245 -0.41 2.08 7.02
CA SER A 245 -0.88 2.95 5.94
C SER A 245 0.23 3.81 5.35
N ALA A 246 1.19 4.22 6.19
CA ALA A 246 2.37 4.97 5.78
C ALA A 246 3.48 4.09 5.17
N THR A 247 3.50 2.79 5.48
CA THR A 247 4.55 1.87 5.06
C THR A 247 4.87 1.91 3.55
N PRO A 248 3.90 1.96 2.62
CA PRO A 248 4.22 2.04 1.20
C PRO A 248 4.98 3.31 0.82
N LEU A 249 4.76 4.44 1.51
CA LEU A 249 5.56 5.65 1.31
C LEU A 249 7.00 5.41 1.76
N PHE A 250 7.20 4.94 2.99
CA PHE A 250 8.56 4.72 3.51
C PHE A 250 9.32 3.69 2.68
N TRP A 251 8.72 2.52 2.47
CA TRP A 251 9.39 1.41 1.79
C TRP A 251 9.60 1.69 0.30
N GLN A 252 8.54 2.03 -0.44
CA GLN A 252 8.63 2.12 -1.90
C GLN A 252 9.49 3.31 -2.34
N VAL A 253 9.38 4.45 -1.66
CA VAL A 253 10.18 5.64 -1.99
C VAL A 253 11.66 5.39 -1.74
N LEU A 254 12.02 4.80 -0.59
CA LEU A 254 13.41 4.44 -0.30
C LEU A 254 13.96 3.40 -1.28
N ASN A 255 13.16 2.37 -1.61
CA ASN A 255 13.54 1.35 -2.57
C ASN A 255 13.79 1.95 -3.97
N ASP A 256 12.89 2.80 -4.46
CA ASP A 256 13.02 3.43 -5.78
C ASP A 256 14.25 4.34 -5.84
N CYS A 257 14.51 5.11 -4.77
CA CYS A 257 15.72 5.94 -4.67
C CYS A 257 17.01 5.09 -4.67
N ALA A 258 17.03 3.96 -3.97
CA ALA A 258 18.21 3.09 -3.90
C ALA A 258 18.53 2.45 -5.27
N VAL A 259 17.49 2.00 -5.99
CA VAL A 259 17.64 1.40 -7.33
C VAL A 259 18.21 2.40 -8.34
N ILE A 260 17.72 3.65 -8.35
CA ILE A 260 18.22 4.69 -9.25
C ILE A 260 19.71 4.94 -9.04
N GLN A 261 20.18 4.99 -7.79
CA GLN A 261 21.60 5.18 -7.49
C GLN A 261 22.49 4.01 -7.94
N ALA A 262 21.96 2.78 -7.97
CA ALA A 262 22.70 1.62 -8.44
C ALA A 262 22.88 1.66 -9.97
N VAL A 263 21.84 2.04 -10.71
CA VAL A 263 21.90 2.18 -12.18
C VAL A 263 22.91 3.24 -12.59
N VAL A 264 22.87 4.42 -11.97
CA VAL A 264 23.81 5.52 -12.28
C VAL A 264 25.26 5.12 -12.03
N ARG A 265 25.54 4.39 -10.93
CA ARG A 265 26.90 3.92 -10.63
C ARG A 265 27.42 2.94 -11.67
N ASN A 266 26.58 2.00 -12.12
CA ASN A 266 27.01 1.00 -13.10
C ASN A 266 27.26 1.60 -14.49
N SER A 267 26.50 2.63 -14.89
CA SER A 267 26.72 3.32 -16.17
C SER A 267 28.06 4.07 -16.26
N ILE A 268 28.60 4.53 -15.13
CA ILE A 268 29.88 5.26 -15.07
C ILE A 268 31.10 4.33 -15.23
N HIS A 269 30.98 3.05 -14.88
CA HIS A 269 32.08 2.08 -14.96
C HIS A 269 32.23 1.39 -16.32
N THR A 270 31.33 1.66 -17.26
CA THR A 270 31.34 1.11 -18.64
C THR A 270 31.80 2.11 -19.71
N ILE A 271 32.35 3.25 -19.30
CA ILE A 271 32.94 4.26 -20.18
C ILE A 271 34.46 4.23 -20.00
#